data_AF-A0AAW1UN61-F1
#
_entry.id   AF-A0AAW1UN61-F1
#
_cell.length_a   1.000
_cell.length_b   1.000
_cell.length_c   1.000
_cell.angle_alpha   90.00
_cell.angle_beta   90.00
_cell.angle_gamma   90.00
#
_symmetry.space_group_name_H-M   'P 1'
#
loop_
_entity.id
_entity.type
_entity.pdbx_description
1 polymer ?
#
loop_
_entity_poly.entity_id
_entity_poly.type
_entity_poly.pdbx_seq_one_letter_code
_entity_poly.pdbx_strand_id
1 'polypeptide(L)'
;MKYIDNNPASSFVEKNNDHRNIFFRNKTDLKKLNTNNTFVQEFVGNPLLISGHKFDIGIYTIITSIEPLRIYIYNGDAILRFCPVKYYPFDSKNLDKYVVGDDYLPIWRVPSLEYYYNELDFGMKESLNAYLKSKGKEPLKIWNQIEDSIRLTILSKEQDILNVVNRFKFKRNFFEMMRFDFIVDEDLNVFLLEANMSPNLSSAHFPPNQLLYQQVLYNMFSLVGVGHRLYKATQPSRSKAEEQMVVSDRNIAVYPEECSSMLCRESCVSSVCQLCKHCLSYDTKEYLQEAYREHMDKGDCKRIFPPSMSKLPIPPEVLENYSPENQLQYRWFQSKCLLDDSWC
;
A
#
# COMPACT_ATOMS: atom_id res chain seq x y z
N MET A 1 20.65 11.83 18.41
CA MET A 1 21.07 12.04 19.82
C MET A 1 19.92 12.51 20.72
N LYS A 2 19.29 13.69 20.52
CA LYS A 2 18.14 14.14 21.35
C LYS A 2 17.04 13.08 21.56
N TYR A 3 16.70 12.31 20.52
CA TYR A 3 15.72 11.22 20.62
C TYR A 3 16.13 10.09 21.59
N ILE A 4 17.42 9.73 21.61
CA ILE A 4 17.95 8.66 22.48
C ILE A 4 17.91 9.08 23.94
N ASP A 5 18.19 10.37 24.21
CA ASP A 5 18.18 10.96 25.54
C ASP A 5 16.74 11.07 26.08
N ASN A 6 15.78 11.38 25.20
CA ASN A 6 14.35 11.45 25.56
C ASN A 6 13.67 10.08 25.72
N ASN A 7 14.25 9.01 25.17
CA ASN A 7 13.70 7.66 25.22
C ASN A 7 14.64 6.68 25.95
N PRO A 8 14.84 6.82 27.27
CA PRO A 8 15.84 6.11 28.05
C PRO A 8 15.67 4.58 28.07
N ALA A 9 14.48 4.04 27.80
CA ALA A 9 14.20 2.60 27.77
C ALA A 9 14.42 1.93 26.40
N SER A 10 14.50 2.70 25.30
CA SER A 10 14.55 2.15 23.94
C SER A 10 15.88 1.48 23.62
N SER A 11 15.79 0.37 22.88
CA SER A 11 16.93 -0.30 22.23
C SER A 11 17.03 0.14 20.76
N PHE A 12 18.17 -0.07 20.13
CA PHE A 12 18.40 0.40 18.76
C PHE A 12 19.11 -0.64 17.90
N VAL A 13 18.88 -0.57 16.59
CA VAL A 13 19.63 -1.29 15.57
C VAL A 13 20.34 -0.30 14.66
N GLU A 14 21.60 -0.59 14.37
CA GLU A 14 22.38 0.06 13.33
C GLU A 14 22.19 -0.72 12.02
N LYS A 15 21.87 -0.02 10.94
CA LYS A 15 21.74 -0.57 9.59
C LYS A 15 22.64 0.21 8.63
N ASN A 16 23.23 -0.48 7.66
CA ASN A 16 23.80 0.21 6.50
C ASN A 16 22.64 0.79 5.65
N ASN A 17 22.91 1.87 4.92
CA ASN A 17 21.99 2.44 3.93
C ASN A 17 21.52 1.42 2.88
N ASP A 18 22.31 0.37 2.60
CA ASP A 18 21.91 -0.74 1.72
C ASP A 18 21.04 -1.80 2.42
N HIS A 19 20.55 -1.53 3.64
CA HIS A 19 19.75 -2.45 4.48
C HIS A 19 20.46 -3.77 4.82
N ARG A 20 21.79 -3.82 4.66
CA ARG A 20 22.66 -4.94 5.03
C ARG A 20 23.43 -4.65 6.31
N ASN A 21 24.06 -5.67 6.88
CA ASN A 21 24.93 -5.56 8.07
C ASN A 21 24.22 -4.90 9.27
N ILE A 22 23.15 -5.54 9.72
CA ILE A 22 22.33 -5.06 10.83
C ILE A 22 22.98 -5.49 12.14
N PHE A 23 23.16 -4.57 13.07
CA PHE A 23 23.70 -4.88 14.40
C PHE A 23 22.82 -4.29 15.50
N PHE A 24 22.52 -5.10 16.50
CA PHE A 24 21.96 -4.58 17.75
C PHE A 24 23.01 -3.69 18.45
N ARG A 25 22.59 -2.50 18.87
CA ARG A 25 23.46 -1.54 19.56
C ARG A 25 22.82 -1.05 20.84
N ASN A 26 23.61 -1.11 21.91
CA ASN A 26 23.27 -0.43 23.15
C ASN A 26 23.61 1.06 23.05
N LYS A 27 22.97 1.87 23.89
CA LYS A 27 23.10 3.34 23.87
C LYS A 27 24.53 3.86 24.00
N THR A 28 25.34 3.17 24.79
CA THR A 28 26.77 3.48 24.99
C THR A 28 27.58 3.30 23.71
N ASP A 29 27.17 2.39 22.82
CA ASP A 29 27.86 2.10 21.57
C ASP A 29 27.44 3.07 20.46
N LEU A 30 26.20 3.56 20.49
CA LEU A 30 25.68 4.54 19.54
C LEU A 30 26.45 5.87 19.56
N LYS A 31 26.97 6.28 20.72
CA LYS A 31 27.79 7.51 20.87
C LYS A 31 29.15 7.43 20.16
N LYS A 32 29.58 6.23 19.75
CA LYS A 32 30.88 5.97 19.11
C LYS A 32 30.75 5.66 17.62
N LEU A 33 29.55 5.70 17.05
CA LEU A 33 29.31 5.34 15.66
C LEU A 33 29.85 6.41 14.71
N ASN A 34 30.60 5.96 13.70
CA ASN A 34 30.94 6.77 12.55
C ASN A 34 29.80 6.63 11.54
N THR A 35 29.03 7.70 11.34
CA THR A 35 27.76 7.71 10.60
C THR A 35 27.89 7.69 9.08
N ASN A 36 29.08 7.44 8.55
CA ASN A 36 29.27 7.37 7.10
C ASN A 36 28.64 6.07 6.59
N ASN A 37 27.46 6.20 5.95
CA ASN A 37 26.65 5.14 5.35
C ASN A 37 25.85 4.23 6.30
N THR A 38 25.63 4.62 7.55
CA THR A 38 24.73 3.88 8.46
C THR A 38 23.67 4.79 9.07
N PHE A 39 22.51 4.20 9.37
CA PHE A 39 21.46 4.85 10.14
C PHE A 39 21.09 4.01 11.36
N VAL A 40 20.52 4.67 12.36
CA VAL A 40 20.11 4.06 13.62
C VAL A 40 18.58 4.10 13.68
N GLN A 41 17.97 2.93 13.85
CA GLN A 41 16.53 2.76 13.99
C GLN A 41 16.23 2.23 15.39
N GLU A 42 15.14 2.69 15.98
CA GLU A 42 14.64 2.11 17.23
C GLU A 42 14.24 0.65 17.02
N PHE A 43 14.62 -0.19 17.97
CA PHE A 43 14.35 -1.62 17.94
C PHE A 43 13.06 -1.93 18.67
N VAL A 44 12.12 -2.57 17.97
CA VAL A 44 10.89 -3.12 18.58
C VAL A 44 11.26 -4.34 19.44
N GLY A 45 11.39 -4.12 20.74
CA GLY A 45 11.89 -5.10 21.71
C GLY A 45 10.87 -6.15 22.15
N ASN A 46 9.58 -5.86 22.01
CA ASN A 46 8.44 -6.71 22.35
C ASN A 46 7.62 -7.08 21.09
N PRO A 47 8.24 -7.73 20.08
CA PRO A 47 7.53 -8.08 18.86
C PRO A 47 6.41 -9.08 19.13
N LEU A 48 5.36 -9.05 18.32
CA LEU A 48 4.39 -10.13 18.24
C LEU A 48 5.11 -11.42 17.82
N LEU A 49 5.03 -12.46 18.64
CA LEU A 49 5.64 -13.76 18.36
C LEU A 49 4.57 -14.80 18.00
N ILE A 50 4.86 -15.62 16.99
CA ILE A 50 4.05 -16.79 16.64
C ILE A 50 4.92 -18.03 16.75
N SER A 51 4.48 -18.99 17.56
CA SER A 51 5.29 -20.16 17.95
C SER A 51 6.68 -19.79 18.52
N GLY A 52 6.85 -18.58 19.05
CA GLY A 52 8.10 -18.05 19.58
C GLY A 52 9.02 -17.37 18.55
N HIS A 53 8.60 -17.24 17.29
CA HIS A 53 9.38 -16.62 16.22
C HIS A 53 8.90 -15.19 15.96
N LYS A 54 9.87 -14.27 15.80
CA LYS A 54 9.64 -12.91 15.30
C LYS A 54 9.39 -12.97 13.79
N PHE A 55 8.58 -12.08 13.24
CA PHE A 55 8.31 -12.02 11.81
C PHE A 55 8.09 -10.60 11.31
N ASP A 56 8.19 -10.42 10.01
CA ASP A 56 7.72 -9.22 9.31
C ASP A 56 6.55 -9.55 8.37
N ILE A 57 5.84 -8.49 7.98
CA ILE A 57 4.73 -8.54 7.03
C ILE A 57 5.10 -7.64 5.86
N GLY A 58 5.26 -8.22 4.67
CA GLY A 58 5.49 -7.47 3.44
C GLY A 58 4.19 -7.28 2.66
N ILE A 59 3.91 -6.04 2.27
CA ILE A 59 2.73 -5.65 1.49
C ILE A 59 3.15 -5.05 0.15
N TYR A 60 2.70 -5.67 -0.92
CA TYR A 60 2.86 -5.15 -2.27
C TYR A 60 1.94 -3.95 -2.47
N THR A 61 2.55 -2.79 -2.69
CA THR A 61 1.90 -1.50 -2.87
C THR A 61 2.12 -1.03 -4.30
N ILE A 62 1.07 -0.57 -4.96
CA ILE A 62 1.07 -0.18 -6.37
C ILE A 62 0.63 1.27 -6.45
N ILE A 63 1.47 2.13 -7.02
CA ILE A 63 1.15 3.52 -7.31
C ILE A 63 0.85 3.62 -8.80
N THR A 64 -0.39 3.95 -9.16
CA THR A 64 -0.83 4.04 -10.56
C THR A 64 -0.83 5.48 -11.07
N SER A 65 -0.82 6.47 -10.17
CA SER A 65 -0.80 7.88 -10.52
C SER A 65 -0.29 8.73 -9.35
N ILE A 66 0.31 9.88 -9.66
CA ILE A 66 0.81 10.86 -8.68
C ILE A 66 -0.01 12.15 -8.71
N GLU A 67 -0.64 12.49 -9.84
CA GLU A 67 -1.39 13.75 -10.04
C GLU A 67 -2.66 13.47 -10.87
N PRO A 68 -3.82 13.17 -10.24
CA PRO A 68 -4.02 12.96 -8.80
C PRO A 68 -3.50 11.60 -8.31
N LEU A 69 -3.00 11.57 -7.07
CA LEU A 69 -2.37 10.41 -6.43
C LEU A 69 -3.37 9.25 -6.30
N ARG A 70 -2.95 8.05 -6.72
CA ARG A 70 -3.70 6.81 -6.54
C ARG A 70 -2.79 5.70 -6.07
N ILE A 71 -3.16 5.12 -4.93
CA ILE A 71 -2.39 4.08 -4.26
C ILE A 71 -3.28 2.87 -4.02
N TYR A 72 -2.78 1.71 -4.41
CA TYR A 72 -3.39 0.40 -4.20
C TYR A 72 -2.44 -0.49 -3.42
N ILE A 73 -2.99 -1.50 -2.75
CA ILE A 73 -2.24 -2.64 -2.23
C ILE A 73 -2.78 -3.92 -2.87
N TYR A 74 -1.94 -4.92 -3.09
CA TYR A 74 -2.44 -6.28 -3.29
C TYR A 74 -3.05 -6.76 -1.97
N ASN A 75 -4.37 -6.95 -1.95
CA ASN A 75 -5.10 -7.26 -0.72
C ASN A 75 -5.39 -8.77 -0.56
N GLY A 76 -5.25 -9.54 -1.64
CA GLY A 76 -5.52 -10.98 -1.67
C GLY A 76 -4.64 -11.79 -0.72
N ASP A 77 -3.40 -11.35 -0.45
CA ASP A 77 -2.52 -11.95 0.56
C ASP A 77 -1.42 -10.97 1.00
N ALA A 78 -0.56 -11.40 1.92
CA ALA A 78 0.66 -10.73 2.34
C ALA A 78 1.83 -11.73 2.36
N ILE A 79 3.08 -11.25 2.33
CA ILE A 79 4.23 -12.14 2.59
C ILE A 79 4.59 -12.07 4.07
N LEU A 80 4.60 -13.23 4.74
CA LEU A 80 5.01 -13.35 6.13
C LEU A 80 6.32 -14.12 6.19
N ARG A 81 7.36 -13.49 6.76
CA ARG A 81 8.70 -14.09 6.86
C ARG A 81 9.12 -14.17 8.32
N PHE A 82 9.37 -15.38 8.80
CA PHE A 82 9.71 -15.61 10.21
C PHE A 82 11.22 -15.73 10.39
N CYS A 83 11.74 -15.17 11.46
CA CYS A 83 13.09 -15.44 11.96
C CYS A 83 13.23 -16.96 12.22
N PRO A 84 14.28 -17.64 11.74
CA PRO A 84 14.37 -19.10 11.86
C PRO A 84 14.67 -19.59 13.29
N VAL A 85 15.16 -18.72 14.17
CA VAL A 85 15.41 -19.05 15.58
C VAL A 85 14.38 -18.37 16.47
N LYS A 86 13.92 -19.07 17.52
CA LYS A 86 13.00 -18.50 18.52
C LYS A 86 13.62 -17.27 19.19
N TYR A 87 12.81 -16.23 19.34
CA TYR A 87 13.23 -14.94 19.90
C TYR A 87 13.76 -15.08 21.32
N TYR A 88 13.06 -15.82 22.19
CA TYR A 88 13.48 -16.08 23.56
C TYR A 88 14.19 -17.43 23.76
N PRO A 89 15.19 -17.51 24.66
CA PRO A 89 15.84 -16.38 25.34
C PRO A 89 16.56 -15.47 24.32
N PHE A 90 16.50 -14.15 24.55
CA PHE A 90 17.03 -13.16 23.60
C PHE A 90 18.56 -13.18 23.61
N ASP A 91 19.15 -13.21 22.41
CA ASP A 91 20.59 -13.11 22.20
C ASP A 91 20.86 -12.12 21.08
N SER A 92 21.41 -10.95 21.43
CA SER A 92 21.72 -9.87 20.50
C SER A 92 22.80 -10.24 19.48
N LYS A 93 23.60 -11.29 19.75
CA LYS A 93 24.64 -11.76 18.83
C LYS A 93 24.08 -12.66 17.72
N ASN A 94 22.90 -13.24 17.92
CA ASN A 94 22.26 -14.10 16.95
C ASN A 94 21.19 -13.34 16.16
N LEU A 95 21.55 -12.91 14.95
CA LEU A 95 20.67 -12.15 14.06
C LEU A 95 19.42 -12.93 13.67
N ASP A 96 19.51 -14.25 13.52
CA ASP A 96 18.41 -15.13 13.12
C ASP A 96 17.26 -15.20 14.14
N LYS A 97 17.42 -14.56 15.30
CA LYS A 97 16.35 -14.34 16.28
C LYS A 97 15.53 -13.10 16.01
N TYR A 98 16.11 -12.05 15.42
CA TYR A 98 15.50 -10.73 15.37
C TYR A 98 15.60 -9.97 14.04
N VAL A 99 16.33 -10.52 13.06
CA VAL A 99 16.44 -10.02 11.69
C VAL A 99 15.91 -11.10 10.76
N VAL A 100 14.98 -10.72 9.89
CA VAL A 100 14.50 -11.58 8.83
C VAL A 100 15.51 -11.54 7.69
N GLY A 101 16.21 -12.65 7.45
CA GLY A 101 17.13 -12.83 6.32
C GLY A 101 16.48 -13.50 5.12
N ASP A 102 17.28 -13.83 4.12
CA ASP A 102 16.83 -14.54 2.91
C ASP A 102 16.36 -15.97 3.23
N ASP A 103 17.07 -16.69 4.13
CA ASP A 103 16.73 -18.04 4.60
C ASP A 103 15.72 -18.02 5.77
N TYR A 104 14.63 -17.25 5.63
CA TYR A 104 13.60 -17.16 6.67
C TYR A 104 12.84 -18.48 6.87
N LEU A 105 12.27 -18.67 8.06
CA LEU A 105 11.35 -19.77 8.33
C LEU A 105 10.00 -19.47 7.64
N PRO A 106 9.58 -20.29 6.66
CA PRO A 106 8.34 -20.01 5.95
C PRO A 106 7.12 -20.40 6.79
N ILE A 107 5.99 -19.73 6.53
CA ILE A 107 4.74 -19.89 7.28
C ILE A 107 4.24 -21.35 7.36
N TRP A 108 4.39 -22.12 6.29
CA TRP A 108 3.97 -23.53 6.22
C TRP A 108 4.75 -24.48 7.12
N ARG A 109 5.79 -23.98 7.81
CA ARG A 109 6.57 -24.70 8.83
C ARG A 109 6.41 -24.11 10.24
N VAL A 110 5.58 -23.08 10.41
CA VAL A 110 5.34 -22.46 11.71
C VAL A 110 4.23 -23.24 12.41
N PRO A 111 4.49 -23.92 13.55
CA PRO A 111 3.54 -24.88 14.14
C PRO A 111 2.14 -24.31 14.43
N SER A 112 2.03 -23.03 14.76
CA SER A 112 0.75 -22.39 15.05
C SER A 112 -0.03 -21.94 13.81
N LEU A 113 0.59 -21.97 12.63
CA LEU A 113 0.01 -21.52 11.35
C LEU A 113 -0.06 -22.63 10.30
N GLU A 114 0.76 -23.69 10.43
CA GLU A 114 0.86 -24.76 9.44
C GLU A 114 -0.48 -25.42 9.13
N TYR A 115 -1.37 -25.59 10.13
CA TYR A 115 -2.70 -26.15 9.91
C TYR A 115 -3.58 -25.24 9.05
N TYR A 116 -3.59 -23.93 9.31
CA TYR A 116 -4.38 -22.98 8.51
C TYR A 116 -3.89 -22.90 7.07
N TYR A 117 -2.56 -22.94 6.88
CA TYR A 117 -1.97 -22.80 5.55
C TYR A 117 -2.01 -24.11 4.75
N ASN A 118 -1.59 -25.24 5.34
CA ASN A 118 -1.43 -26.50 4.61
C ASN A 118 -2.73 -27.33 4.52
N GLU A 119 -3.55 -27.33 5.57
CA GLU A 119 -4.73 -28.21 5.65
C GLU A 119 -6.03 -27.49 5.28
N LEU A 120 -6.08 -26.16 5.45
CA LEU A 120 -7.26 -25.34 5.13
C LEU A 120 -7.06 -24.46 3.88
N ASP A 121 -5.90 -24.52 3.23
CA ASP A 121 -5.54 -23.74 2.03
C ASP A 121 -5.73 -22.21 2.17
N PHE A 122 -5.63 -21.66 3.38
CA PHE A 122 -5.64 -20.21 3.56
C PHE A 122 -4.30 -19.59 3.12
N GLY A 123 -4.38 -18.41 2.51
CA GLY A 123 -3.21 -17.53 2.30
C GLY A 123 -2.54 -17.13 3.61
N MET A 124 -1.36 -16.52 3.53
CA MET A 124 -0.58 -16.17 4.72
C MET A 124 -1.29 -15.15 5.63
N LYS A 125 -1.94 -14.15 5.02
CA LYS A 125 -2.74 -13.13 5.67
C LYS A 125 -3.93 -13.72 6.43
N GLU A 126 -4.71 -14.59 5.79
CA GLU A 126 -5.87 -15.19 6.45
C GLU A 126 -5.49 -16.23 7.50
N SER A 127 -4.39 -16.95 7.29
CA SER A 127 -3.79 -17.82 8.32
C SER A 127 -3.42 -17.01 9.58
N LEU A 128 -2.79 -15.84 9.41
CA LEU A 128 -2.49 -14.93 10.52
C LEU A 128 -3.77 -14.40 11.18
N ASN A 129 -4.77 -13.98 10.39
CA ASN A 129 -6.04 -13.49 10.90
C ASN A 129 -6.77 -14.53 11.75
N ALA A 130 -6.87 -15.76 11.25
CA ALA A 130 -7.51 -16.86 11.95
C ALA A 130 -6.80 -17.19 13.25
N TYR A 131 -5.45 -17.25 13.23
CA TYR A 131 -4.65 -17.45 14.42
C TYR A 131 -4.86 -16.34 15.46
N LEU A 132 -4.79 -15.06 15.06
CA LEU A 132 -4.99 -13.93 15.97
C LEU A 132 -6.39 -13.92 16.60
N LYS A 133 -7.43 -14.18 15.79
CA LYS A 133 -8.81 -14.31 16.28
C LYS A 133 -8.95 -15.45 17.29
N SER A 134 -8.28 -16.59 17.06
CA SER A 134 -8.27 -17.72 18.02
C SER A 134 -7.61 -17.36 19.36
N LYS A 135 -6.80 -16.31 19.39
CA LYS A 135 -6.17 -15.74 20.60
C LYS A 135 -6.92 -14.54 21.17
N GLY A 136 -8.11 -14.23 20.67
CA GLY A 136 -8.92 -13.08 21.12
C GLY A 136 -8.35 -11.73 20.70
N LYS A 137 -7.46 -11.69 19.70
CA LYS A 137 -6.87 -10.46 19.15
C LYS A 137 -7.63 -10.01 17.91
N GLU A 138 -7.68 -8.70 17.66
CA GLU A 138 -8.38 -8.09 16.53
C GLU A 138 -7.40 -7.79 15.36
N PRO A 139 -7.42 -8.57 14.25
CA PRO A 139 -6.46 -8.38 13.17
C PRO A 139 -6.68 -7.08 12.39
N LEU A 140 -7.91 -6.56 12.34
CA LEU A 140 -8.23 -5.32 11.62
C LEU A 140 -7.43 -4.12 12.15
N LYS A 141 -7.08 -4.11 13.43
CA LYS A 141 -6.19 -3.11 14.02
C LYS A 141 -4.83 -3.06 13.30
N ILE A 142 -4.27 -4.20 12.92
CA ILE A 142 -2.99 -4.29 12.18
C ILE A 142 -3.17 -3.76 10.76
N TRP A 143 -4.15 -4.28 10.02
CA TRP A 143 -4.32 -3.96 8.61
C TRP A 143 -4.66 -2.49 8.38
N ASN A 144 -5.52 -1.89 9.22
CA ASN A 144 -5.83 -0.46 9.13
C ASN A 144 -4.58 0.42 9.38
N GLN A 145 -3.77 0.09 10.39
CA GLN A 145 -2.52 0.81 10.63
C GLN A 145 -1.51 0.65 9.48
N ILE A 146 -1.45 -0.53 8.84
CA ILE A 146 -0.61 -0.75 7.66
C ILE A 146 -1.08 0.15 6.51
N GLU A 147 -2.37 0.15 6.18
CA GLU A 147 -2.95 0.98 5.11
C GLU A 147 -2.68 2.47 5.36
N ASP A 148 -2.87 2.93 6.59
CA ASP A 148 -2.60 4.31 7.01
C ASP A 148 -1.11 4.65 6.92
N SER A 149 -0.23 3.76 7.38
CA SER A 149 1.21 3.96 7.31
C SER A 149 1.70 4.09 5.87
N ILE A 150 1.25 3.23 4.96
CA ILE A 150 1.58 3.32 3.53
C ILE A 150 1.07 4.64 2.94
N ARG A 151 -0.21 4.96 3.17
CA ARG A 151 -0.85 6.17 2.67
C ARG A 151 -0.11 7.44 3.12
N LEU A 152 0.13 7.57 4.42
CA LEU A 152 0.80 8.75 5.00
C LEU A 152 2.25 8.87 4.55
N THR A 153 2.97 7.75 4.42
CA THR A 153 4.35 7.74 3.94
C THR A 153 4.43 8.27 2.51
N ILE A 154 3.57 7.78 1.61
CA ILE A 154 3.58 8.21 0.20
C ILE A 154 3.09 9.66 0.07
N LEU A 155 2.02 10.05 0.79
CA LEU A 155 1.54 11.45 0.80
C LEU A 155 2.64 12.43 1.24
N SER A 156 3.45 12.06 2.25
CA SER A 156 4.57 12.90 2.70
C SER A 156 5.66 13.10 1.63
N LYS A 157 5.67 12.25 0.61
CA LYS A 157 6.62 12.28 -0.52
C LYS A 157 5.99 12.70 -1.84
N GLU A 158 4.70 13.01 -1.86
CA GLU A 158 3.97 13.38 -3.08
C GLU A 158 4.66 14.54 -3.80
N GLN A 159 4.98 15.63 -3.09
CA GLN A 159 5.62 16.79 -3.68
C GLN A 159 7.05 16.50 -4.19
N ASP A 160 7.81 15.66 -3.48
CA ASP A 160 9.15 15.23 -3.91
C ASP A 160 9.07 14.47 -5.25
N ILE A 161 8.08 13.58 -5.38
CA ILE A 161 7.85 12.80 -6.60
C ILE A 161 7.36 13.71 -7.73
N LEU A 162 6.42 14.63 -7.46
CA LEU A 162 5.93 15.61 -8.45
C LEU A 162 7.05 16.45 -9.04
N ASN A 163 8.00 16.89 -8.22
CA ASN A 163 9.16 17.69 -8.66
C ASN A 163 10.07 16.93 -9.66
N VAL A 164 10.05 15.60 -9.61
CA VAL A 164 10.76 14.74 -10.57
C VAL A 164 9.89 14.47 -11.80
N VAL A 165 8.63 14.09 -11.60
CA VAL A 165 7.67 13.77 -12.68
C VAL A 165 7.43 14.97 -13.61
N ASN A 166 7.45 16.19 -13.08
CA ASN A 166 7.29 17.43 -13.85
C ASN A 166 8.40 17.67 -14.90
N ARG A 167 9.51 16.92 -14.83
CA ARG A 167 10.59 16.98 -15.82
C ARG A 167 10.28 16.17 -17.09
N PHE A 168 9.27 15.30 -17.03
CA PHE A 168 8.88 14.44 -18.14
C PHE A 168 7.73 15.06 -18.93
N LYS A 169 7.78 14.93 -20.27
CA LYS A 169 6.73 15.40 -21.17
C LYS A 169 5.38 14.73 -20.92
N PHE A 170 5.42 13.42 -20.64
CA PHE A 170 4.23 12.62 -20.37
C PHE A 170 4.29 12.16 -18.92
N LYS A 171 3.41 12.72 -18.07
CA LYS A 171 3.35 12.39 -16.64
C LYS A 171 2.55 11.12 -16.32
N ARG A 172 1.83 10.56 -17.30
CA ARG A 172 0.79 9.53 -17.11
C ARG A 172 1.25 8.10 -17.41
N ASN A 173 2.47 7.91 -17.87
CA ASN A 173 2.94 6.61 -18.36
C ASN A 173 3.77 5.85 -17.31
N PHE A 174 3.55 6.15 -16.03
CA PHE A 174 4.33 5.62 -14.93
C PHE A 174 3.42 4.89 -13.95
N PHE A 175 3.84 3.71 -13.56
CA PHE A 175 3.35 3.02 -12.38
C PHE A 175 4.56 2.44 -11.66
N GLU A 176 4.44 2.24 -10.36
CA GLU A 176 5.50 1.64 -9.54
C GLU A 176 4.89 0.60 -8.59
N MET A 177 5.53 -0.56 -8.47
CA MET A 177 5.20 -1.55 -7.46
C MET A 177 6.35 -1.64 -6.45
N MET A 178 6.02 -1.39 -5.19
CA MET A 178 6.95 -1.46 -4.06
C MET A 178 6.49 -2.56 -3.09
N ARG A 179 7.39 -3.01 -2.20
CA ARG A 179 7.01 -3.81 -1.03
C ARG A 179 7.32 -3.04 0.26
N PHE A 180 6.29 -2.74 1.03
CA PHE A 180 6.44 -2.14 2.36
C PHE A 180 6.54 -3.26 3.39
N ASP A 181 7.61 -3.26 4.18
CA ASP A 181 7.86 -4.27 5.19
C ASP A 181 7.54 -3.70 6.58
N PHE A 182 6.73 -4.42 7.34
CA PHE A 182 6.22 -4.00 8.64
C PHE A 182 6.59 -5.00 9.73
N ILE A 183 6.71 -4.49 10.95
CA ILE A 183 6.74 -5.29 12.17
C ILE A 183 5.57 -4.91 13.07
N VAL A 184 5.08 -5.91 13.81
CA VAL A 184 3.97 -5.75 14.77
C VAL A 184 4.48 -6.07 16.16
N ASP A 185 4.14 -5.26 17.16
CA ASP A 185 4.42 -5.56 18.57
C ASP A 185 3.32 -6.42 19.23
N GLU A 186 3.55 -6.84 20.47
CA GLU A 186 2.61 -7.69 21.20
C GLU A 186 1.22 -7.06 21.42
N ASP A 187 1.15 -5.73 21.43
CA ASP A 187 -0.05 -4.89 21.56
C ASP A 187 -0.73 -4.57 20.22
N LEU A 188 -0.22 -5.15 19.12
CA LEU A 188 -0.70 -4.98 17.76
C LEU A 188 -0.49 -3.57 17.18
N ASN A 189 0.52 -2.86 17.66
CA ASN A 189 0.97 -1.62 17.04
C ASN A 189 1.92 -1.95 15.88
N VAL A 190 1.77 -1.21 14.79
CA VAL A 190 2.49 -1.46 13.53
C VAL A 190 3.61 -0.45 13.36
N PHE A 191 4.78 -0.93 12.97
CA PHE A 191 5.95 -0.10 12.67
C PHE A 191 6.46 -0.40 11.26
N LEU A 192 6.57 0.63 10.44
CA LEU A 192 7.19 0.54 9.12
C LEU A 192 8.70 0.32 9.27
N LEU A 193 9.21 -0.75 8.66
CA LEU A 193 10.65 -1.05 8.64
C LEU A 193 11.33 -0.36 7.45
N GLU A 194 10.81 -0.58 6.25
CA GLU A 194 11.36 -0.10 4.99
C GLU A 194 10.34 -0.21 3.84
N ALA A 195 10.62 0.49 2.75
CA ALA A 195 9.85 0.42 1.51
C ALA A 195 10.79 0.09 0.34
N ASN A 196 10.66 -1.12 -0.20
CA ASN A 196 11.54 -1.69 -1.21
C ASN A 196 11.00 -1.42 -2.62
N MET A 197 11.70 -0.62 -3.42
CA MET A 197 11.32 -0.27 -4.80
C MET A 197 11.47 -1.43 -5.80
N SER A 198 12.37 -2.38 -5.54
CA SER A 198 12.59 -3.54 -6.41
C SER A 198 12.43 -4.84 -5.63
N PRO A 199 11.21 -5.20 -5.21
CA PRO A 199 11.00 -6.38 -4.39
C PRO A 199 11.33 -7.66 -5.17
N ASN A 200 12.01 -8.59 -4.51
CA ASN A 200 12.30 -9.90 -5.10
C ASN A 200 10.99 -10.69 -5.29
N LEU A 201 10.72 -11.11 -6.53
CA LEU A 201 9.58 -11.94 -6.94
C LEU A 201 10.02 -13.33 -7.40
N SER A 202 11.25 -13.74 -7.12
CA SER A 202 11.76 -15.08 -7.43
C SER A 202 11.21 -16.10 -6.44
N SER A 203 10.54 -17.13 -6.97
CA SER A 203 10.10 -18.30 -6.21
C SER A 203 11.15 -19.41 -6.17
N ALA A 204 12.34 -19.22 -6.74
CA ALA A 204 13.35 -20.27 -6.79
C ALA A 204 13.78 -20.76 -5.40
N HIS A 205 13.89 -19.83 -4.44
CA HIS A 205 14.27 -20.16 -3.07
C HIS A 205 13.09 -20.71 -2.24
N PHE A 206 11.89 -20.17 -2.47
CA PHE A 206 10.64 -20.62 -1.84
C PHE A 206 9.56 -20.90 -2.90
N PRO A 207 9.55 -22.11 -3.49
CA PRO A 207 8.61 -22.46 -4.56
C PRO A 207 7.13 -22.24 -4.23
N PRO A 208 6.64 -22.49 -3.00
CA PRO A 208 5.23 -22.23 -2.65
C PRO A 208 4.79 -20.77 -2.82
N ASN A 209 5.71 -19.80 -2.77
CA ASN A 209 5.36 -18.39 -2.99
C ASN A 209 5.11 -18.03 -4.46
N GLN A 210 5.35 -18.96 -5.40
CA GLN A 210 5.19 -18.71 -6.83
C GLN A 210 3.79 -18.17 -7.17
N LEU A 211 2.74 -18.79 -6.62
CA LEU A 211 1.37 -18.39 -6.91
C LEU A 211 1.08 -16.97 -6.43
N LEU A 212 1.53 -16.63 -5.21
CA LEU A 212 1.42 -15.27 -4.67
C LEU A 212 2.04 -14.25 -5.63
N TYR A 213 3.29 -14.48 -6.07
CA TYR A 213 3.96 -13.55 -6.97
C TYR A 213 3.27 -13.44 -8.34
N GLN A 214 2.77 -14.56 -8.86
CA GLN A 214 1.99 -14.57 -10.10
C GLN A 214 0.69 -13.77 -9.95
N GLN A 215 -0.03 -13.92 -8.84
CA GLN A 215 -1.26 -13.17 -8.58
C GLN A 215 -1.01 -11.68 -8.36
N VAL A 216 0.08 -11.31 -7.67
CA VAL A 216 0.51 -9.90 -7.53
C VAL A 216 0.74 -9.29 -8.90
N LEU A 217 1.53 -9.95 -9.76
CA LEU A 217 1.83 -9.45 -11.10
C LEU A 217 0.57 -9.41 -11.99
N TYR A 218 -0.25 -10.46 -11.96
CA TYR A 218 -1.49 -10.54 -12.74
C TYR A 218 -2.45 -9.40 -12.40
N ASN A 219 -2.73 -9.20 -11.11
CA ASN A 219 -3.63 -8.14 -10.65
C ASN A 219 -3.02 -6.75 -10.89
N MET A 220 -1.71 -6.56 -10.71
CA MET A 220 -1.03 -5.30 -11.02
C MET A 220 -1.16 -4.95 -12.50
N PHE A 221 -0.83 -5.87 -13.41
CA PHE A 221 -0.90 -5.61 -14.86
C PHE A 221 -2.33 -5.40 -15.37
N SER A 222 -3.31 -6.05 -14.74
CA SER A 222 -4.73 -5.76 -14.95
C SER A 222 -5.05 -4.32 -14.51
N LEU A 223 -4.71 -3.97 -13.28
CA LEU A 223 -4.96 -2.66 -12.68
C LEU A 223 -4.37 -1.50 -13.50
N VAL A 224 -3.13 -1.62 -13.96
CA VAL A 224 -2.47 -0.55 -14.75
C VAL A 224 -2.85 -0.58 -16.24
N GLY A 225 -3.70 -1.52 -16.67
CA GLY A 225 -4.16 -1.62 -18.05
C GLY A 225 -3.16 -2.20 -19.05
N VAL A 226 -2.07 -2.84 -18.62
CA VAL A 226 -1.15 -3.55 -19.54
C VAL A 226 -1.78 -4.86 -20.03
N GLY A 227 -2.64 -5.49 -19.22
CA GLY A 227 -3.32 -6.76 -19.51
C GLY A 227 -4.76 -6.64 -20.05
N HIS A 228 -5.11 -5.58 -20.78
CA HIS A 228 -6.50 -5.31 -21.18
C HIS A 228 -7.22 -6.50 -21.86
N ARG A 229 -8.48 -6.75 -21.43
CA ARG A 229 -9.36 -7.85 -21.91
C ARG A 229 -9.66 -7.83 -23.42
N LEU A 230 -9.51 -6.68 -24.07
CA LEU A 230 -9.68 -6.55 -25.52
C LEU A 230 -8.37 -6.93 -26.22
N TYR A 231 -8.23 -8.23 -26.51
CA TYR A 231 -7.15 -8.78 -27.32
C TYR A 231 -7.27 -8.26 -28.77
N LYS A 232 -6.29 -7.50 -29.26
CA LYS A 232 -6.10 -7.29 -30.70
C LYS A 232 -5.10 -8.32 -31.22
N ALA A 233 -5.53 -9.16 -32.14
CA ALA A 233 -4.62 -10.06 -32.87
C ALA A 233 -3.62 -9.27 -33.75
N THR A 234 -3.97 -8.06 -34.19
CA THR A 234 -3.13 -7.17 -35.03
C THR A 234 -3.69 -5.73 -34.96
N GLN A 235 -2.82 -4.72 -34.82
CA GLN A 235 -3.19 -3.29 -34.74
C GLN A 235 -4.05 -2.80 -35.93
N PRO A 236 -4.98 -1.85 -35.68
CA PRO A 236 -4.63 -0.42 -35.63
C PRO A 236 -4.94 0.23 -34.27
N SER A 237 -4.64 1.54 -34.14
CA SER A 237 -5.08 2.40 -33.03
C SER A 237 -6.54 2.13 -32.65
N ARG A 238 -6.87 2.22 -31.35
CA ARG A 238 -8.25 2.03 -30.90
C ARG A 238 -9.14 3.06 -31.58
N SER A 239 -10.28 2.62 -32.11
CA SER A 239 -11.27 3.60 -32.56
C SER A 239 -11.86 4.30 -31.33
N LYS A 240 -12.31 5.54 -31.49
CA LYS A 240 -12.98 6.26 -30.40
C LYS A 240 -14.19 5.48 -29.85
N ALA A 241 -14.86 4.70 -30.71
CA ALA A 241 -15.95 3.82 -30.28
C ALA A 241 -15.45 2.67 -29.39
N GLU A 242 -14.32 2.05 -29.74
CA GLU A 242 -13.68 1.00 -28.93
C GLU A 242 -13.25 1.53 -27.55
N GLU A 243 -12.72 2.76 -27.48
CA GLU A 243 -12.34 3.38 -26.21
C GLU A 243 -13.56 3.67 -25.34
N GLN A 244 -14.62 4.23 -25.94
CA GLN A 244 -15.88 4.54 -25.25
C GLN A 244 -16.64 3.30 -24.79
N MET A 245 -16.41 2.12 -25.41
CA MET A 245 -16.95 0.84 -24.91
C MET A 245 -16.35 0.46 -23.55
N VAL A 246 -15.09 0.79 -23.30
CA VAL A 246 -14.42 0.48 -22.02
C VAL A 246 -14.82 1.51 -20.96
N VAL A 247 -14.67 2.79 -21.29
CA VAL A 247 -15.08 3.88 -20.40
C VAL A 247 -15.41 5.12 -21.22
N SER A 248 -16.52 5.77 -20.87
CA SER A 248 -16.97 7.01 -21.49
C SER A 248 -17.21 8.11 -20.47
N ASP A 249 -17.44 9.33 -20.94
CA ASP A 249 -17.84 10.49 -20.11
C ASP A 249 -19.07 10.19 -19.23
N ARG A 250 -19.95 9.31 -19.71
CA ARG A 250 -21.16 8.91 -18.96
C ARG A 250 -20.80 8.11 -17.71
N ASN A 251 -19.76 7.28 -17.81
CA ASN A 251 -19.30 6.45 -16.70
C ASN A 251 -18.67 7.30 -15.58
N ILE A 252 -18.11 8.46 -15.88
CA ILE A 252 -17.48 9.33 -14.88
C ILE A 252 -18.42 10.43 -14.36
N ALA A 253 -19.64 10.57 -14.89
CA ALA A 253 -20.62 11.54 -14.39
C ALA A 253 -20.99 11.26 -12.92
N VAL A 254 -21.13 12.32 -12.13
CA VAL A 254 -21.37 12.32 -10.69
C VAL A 254 -22.25 13.51 -10.29
N TYR A 255 -22.75 13.53 -9.05
CA TYR A 255 -23.49 14.67 -8.46
C TYR A 255 -24.66 15.17 -9.34
N PRO A 256 -25.64 14.33 -9.69
CA PRO A 256 -26.72 14.74 -10.59
C PRO A 256 -27.56 15.89 -10.02
N GLU A 257 -27.82 15.91 -8.71
CA GLU A 257 -28.56 16.98 -8.05
C GLU A 257 -27.79 18.31 -8.13
N GLU A 258 -26.53 18.33 -7.74
CA GLU A 258 -25.71 19.54 -7.72
C GLU A 258 -25.39 20.03 -9.12
N CYS A 259 -25.07 19.14 -10.06
CA CYS A 259 -24.84 19.51 -11.46
C CYS A 259 -26.10 20.00 -12.18
N SER A 260 -27.28 19.62 -11.69
CA SER A 260 -28.55 20.15 -12.18
C SER A 260 -28.95 21.47 -11.51
N SER A 261 -28.24 21.94 -10.48
CA SER A 261 -28.53 23.20 -9.81
C SER A 261 -28.22 24.42 -10.70
N MET A 262 -28.91 25.54 -10.47
CA MET A 262 -28.65 26.81 -11.17
C MET A 262 -27.18 27.25 -10.99
N LEU A 263 -26.64 27.08 -9.78
CA LEU A 263 -25.26 27.41 -9.43
C LEU A 263 -24.26 26.72 -10.37
N CYS A 264 -24.34 25.39 -10.53
CA CYS A 264 -23.39 24.65 -11.36
C CYS A 264 -23.66 24.77 -12.86
N ARG A 265 -24.90 25.08 -13.28
CA ARG A 265 -25.21 25.34 -14.70
C ARG A 265 -24.58 26.66 -15.19
N GLU A 266 -24.47 27.65 -14.31
CA GLU A 266 -23.99 29.00 -14.65
C GLU A 266 -22.53 29.24 -14.25
N SER A 267 -21.96 28.43 -13.36
CA SER A 267 -20.59 28.60 -12.84
C SER A 267 -19.88 27.28 -12.58
N CYS A 268 -18.56 27.26 -12.77
CA CYS A 268 -17.66 26.14 -12.46
C CYS A 268 -16.75 26.42 -11.25
N VAL A 269 -17.05 27.44 -10.43
CA VAL A 269 -16.15 27.90 -9.36
C VAL A 269 -16.17 26.96 -8.15
N SER A 270 -17.34 26.44 -7.76
CA SER A 270 -17.44 25.51 -6.62
C SER A 270 -16.76 24.17 -6.94
N SER A 271 -16.09 23.59 -5.95
CA SER A 271 -15.37 22.31 -6.07
C SER A 271 -16.27 21.15 -6.51
N VAL A 272 -17.56 21.19 -6.17
CA VAL A 272 -18.54 20.19 -6.64
C VAL A 272 -18.91 20.43 -8.11
N CYS A 273 -19.09 21.70 -8.51
CA CYS A 273 -19.41 22.05 -9.89
C CYS A 273 -18.28 21.70 -10.86
N GLN A 274 -17.01 21.72 -10.41
CA GLN A 274 -15.85 21.30 -11.20
C GLN A 274 -15.94 19.85 -11.69
N LEU A 275 -16.72 18.99 -11.01
CA LEU A 275 -16.95 17.60 -11.41
C LEU A 275 -18.11 17.44 -12.41
N CYS A 276 -18.86 18.51 -12.68
CA CYS A 276 -19.92 18.47 -13.68
C CYS A 276 -19.34 18.39 -15.09
N LYS A 277 -20.01 17.63 -15.96
CA LYS A 277 -19.54 17.30 -17.30
C LYS A 277 -19.04 18.52 -18.10
N HIS A 278 -19.74 19.66 -18.04
CA HIS A 278 -19.39 20.86 -18.79
C HIS A 278 -18.23 21.66 -18.16
N CYS A 279 -17.89 21.40 -16.90
CA CYS A 279 -16.79 22.04 -16.18
C CYS A 279 -15.49 21.21 -16.19
N LEU A 280 -15.57 19.92 -16.56
CA LEU A 280 -14.40 19.04 -16.61
C LEU A 280 -13.41 19.49 -17.69
N SER A 281 -12.16 19.72 -17.27
CA SER A 281 -11.05 19.86 -18.21
C SER A 281 -10.77 18.54 -18.94
N TYR A 282 -10.08 18.61 -20.08
CA TYR A 282 -9.62 17.41 -20.79
C TYR A 282 -8.77 16.51 -19.88
N ASP A 283 -7.86 17.09 -19.12
CA ASP A 283 -6.96 16.33 -18.24
C ASP A 283 -7.71 15.65 -17.09
N THR A 284 -8.62 16.39 -16.44
CA THR A 284 -9.48 15.84 -15.38
C THR A 284 -10.31 14.66 -15.91
N LYS A 285 -10.89 14.82 -17.10
CA LYS A 285 -11.67 13.76 -17.73
C LYS A 285 -10.84 12.49 -17.96
N GLU A 286 -9.63 12.62 -18.48
CA GLU A 286 -8.71 11.48 -18.68
C GLU A 286 -8.39 10.78 -17.36
N TYR A 287 -8.06 11.54 -16.30
CA TYR A 287 -7.75 10.97 -14.97
C TYR A 287 -8.93 10.24 -14.35
N LEU A 288 -10.15 10.79 -14.46
CA LEU A 288 -11.35 10.14 -13.94
C LEU A 288 -11.72 8.89 -14.74
N GLN A 289 -11.51 8.89 -16.05
CA GLN A 289 -11.70 7.70 -16.87
C GLN A 289 -10.68 6.60 -16.53
N GLU A 290 -9.44 6.98 -16.25
CA GLU A 290 -8.40 6.07 -15.77
C GLU A 290 -8.75 5.49 -14.40
N ALA A 291 -9.11 6.33 -13.44
CA ALA A 291 -9.56 5.90 -12.11
C ALA A 291 -10.80 4.98 -12.18
N TYR A 292 -11.70 5.20 -13.14
CA TYR A 292 -12.83 4.31 -13.38
C TYR A 292 -12.38 2.94 -13.89
N ARG A 293 -11.46 2.90 -14.87
CA ARG A 293 -10.91 1.64 -15.40
C ARG A 293 -10.17 0.87 -14.31
N GLU A 294 -9.31 1.54 -13.56
CA GLU A 294 -8.60 0.93 -12.43
C GLU A 294 -9.58 0.30 -11.44
N HIS A 295 -10.70 0.97 -11.11
CA HIS A 295 -11.72 0.40 -10.23
C HIS A 295 -12.34 -0.89 -10.79
N MET A 296 -12.58 -0.95 -12.10
CA MET A 296 -13.15 -2.13 -12.78
C MET A 296 -12.14 -3.28 -12.90
N ASP A 297 -10.86 -2.95 -13.06
CA ASP A 297 -9.78 -3.90 -13.33
C ASP A 297 -8.92 -4.21 -12.09
N LYS A 298 -9.29 -3.69 -10.90
CA LYS A 298 -8.51 -3.81 -9.65
C LYS A 298 -8.28 -5.25 -9.19
N GLY A 299 -9.17 -6.19 -9.53
CA GLY A 299 -9.08 -7.57 -9.05
C GLY A 299 -8.94 -7.63 -7.53
N ASP A 300 -7.92 -8.35 -7.04
CA ASP A 300 -7.61 -8.46 -5.61
C ASP A 300 -6.84 -7.24 -5.05
N CYS A 301 -6.63 -6.20 -5.84
CA CYS A 301 -6.06 -4.95 -5.36
C CYS A 301 -7.12 -4.10 -4.64
N LYS A 302 -6.76 -3.54 -3.49
CA LYS A 302 -7.58 -2.59 -2.73
C LYS A 302 -7.00 -1.19 -2.87
N ARG A 303 -7.82 -0.20 -3.23
CA ARG A 303 -7.44 1.22 -3.21
C ARG A 303 -7.32 1.68 -1.76
N ILE A 304 -6.18 2.25 -1.40
CA ILE A 304 -5.94 2.84 -0.08
C ILE A 304 -5.81 4.37 -0.15
N PHE A 305 -5.55 4.93 -1.33
CA PHE A 305 -5.66 6.37 -1.58
C PHE A 305 -6.27 6.69 -2.96
N PRO A 306 -7.29 7.57 -3.04
CA PRO A 306 -8.14 8.00 -1.92
C PRO A 306 -8.68 6.81 -1.12
N PRO A 307 -8.89 6.94 0.20
CA PRO A 307 -9.31 5.81 1.04
C PRO A 307 -10.66 5.23 0.60
N SER A 308 -11.05 4.10 1.18
CA SER A 308 -12.43 3.61 1.06
C SER A 308 -13.39 4.68 1.55
N MET A 309 -14.45 4.88 0.78
CA MET A 309 -15.40 5.97 1.02
C MET A 309 -16.44 5.50 2.03
N SER A 310 -16.86 6.43 2.90
CA SER A 310 -18.03 6.22 3.76
C SER A 310 -19.19 7.01 3.19
N LYS A 311 -20.44 6.57 3.37
CA LYS A 311 -21.61 7.38 2.98
C LYS A 311 -21.80 8.64 3.83
N LEU A 312 -20.99 8.82 4.87
CA LEU A 312 -21.02 10.00 5.71
C LEU A 312 -20.37 11.19 5.00
N PRO A 313 -20.79 12.43 5.32
CA PRO A 313 -20.15 13.62 4.81
C PRO A 313 -18.66 13.65 5.14
N ILE A 314 -17.85 14.11 4.19
CA ILE A 314 -16.42 14.25 4.36
C ILE A 314 -16.17 15.42 5.31
N PRO A 315 -15.45 15.23 6.45
CA PRO A 315 -15.04 16.34 7.27
C PRO A 315 -14.12 17.27 6.47
N PRO A 316 -14.37 18.61 6.43
CA PRO A 316 -13.58 19.54 5.62
C PRO A 316 -12.06 19.43 5.87
N GLU A 317 -11.67 19.25 7.13
CA GLU A 317 -10.29 19.08 7.61
C GLU A 317 -9.53 17.94 6.90
N VAL A 318 -10.23 16.90 6.43
CA VAL A 318 -9.62 15.78 5.70
C VAL A 318 -9.09 16.24 4.34
N LEU A 319 -9.84 17.11 3.65
CA LEU A 319 -9.51 17.54 2.30
C LEU A 319 -8.52 18.70 2.28
N GLU A 320 -8.45 19.50 3.35
CA GLU A 320 -7.55 20.65 3.45
C GLU A 320 -6.06 20.27 3.32
N ASN A 321 -5.70 19.04 3.67
CA ASN A 321 -4.34 18.54 3.59
C ASN A 321 -3.96 17.99 2.20
N TYR A 322 -4.89 17.99 1.24
CA TYR A 322 -4.67 17.40 -0.08
C TYR A 322 -4.57 18.46 -1.19
N SER A 323 -3.81 18.16 -2.24
CA SER A 323 -3.76 18.96 -3.46
C SER A 323 -5.15 19.14 -4.08
N PRO A 324 -5.40 20.23 -4.82
CA PRO A 324 -6.70 20.46 -5.48
C PRO A 324 -7.18 19.26 -6.32
N GLU A 325 -6.26 18.62 -7.04
CA GLU A 325 -6.51 17.44 -7.88
C GLU A 325 -6.92 16.23 -7.03
N ASN A 326 -6.23 15.99 -5.91
CA ASN A 326 -6.58 14.92 -4.97
C ASN A 326 -7.93 15.18 -4.30
N GLN A 327 -8.23 16.43 -3.94
CA GLN A 327 -9.54 16.77 -3.38
C GLN A 327 -10.67 16.54 -4.39
N LEU A 328 -10.44 16.89 -5.66
CA LEU A 328 -11.41 16.70 -6.75
C LEU A 328 -11.67 15.20 -6.97
N GLN A 329 -10.61 14.39 -7.02
CA GLN A 329 -10.70 12.94 -7.14
C GLN A 329 -11.37 12.29 -5.94
N TYR A 330 -11.07 12.74 -4.72
CA TYR A 330 -11.71 12.25 -3.50
C TYR A 330 -13.23 12.47 -3.59
N ARG A 331 -13.67 13.69 -3.92
CA ARG A 331 -15.10 14.01 -4.09
C ARG A 331 -15.74 13.16 -5.18
N TRP A 332 -15.03 12.93 -6.29
CA TRP A 332 -15.53 12.05 -7.35
C TRP A 332 -15.78 10.63 -6.85
N PHE A 333 -14.82 10.01 -6.16
CA PHE A 333 -15.01 8.67 -5.58
C PHE A 333 -16.10 8.65 -4.50
N GLN A 334 -16.22 9.70 -3.69
CA GLN A 334 -17.30 9.84 -2.72
C GLN A 334 -18.67 9.83 -3.42
N SER A 335 -18.84 10.61 -4.48
CA SER A 335 -20.08 10.61 -5.26
C SER A 335 -20.36 9.26 -5.90
N LYS A 336 -19.33 8.57 -6.40
CA LYS A 336 -19.47 7.20 -6.90
C LYS A 336 -19.96 6.23 -5.83
N CYS A 337 -19.41 6.27 -4.62
CA CYS A 337 -19.87 5.48 -3.47
C CYS A 337 -21.31 5.84 -3.04
N LEU A 338 -21.72 7.11 -3.16
CA LEU A 338 -23.11 7.50 -2.88
C LEU A 338 -24.10 6.97 -3.93
N LEU A 339 -23.67 6.83 -5.18
CA LEU A 339 -24.48 6.29 -6.28
C LEU A 339 -24.51 4.76 -6.31
N ASP A 340 -23.40 4.12 -5.92
CA ASP A 340 -23.21 2.67 -5.97
C ASP A 340 -22.26 2.21 -4.86
N ASP A 341 -22.76 1.35 -3.97
CA ASP A 341 -22.06 0.86 -2.79
C ASP A 341 -20.78 0.09 -3.13
N SER A 342 -20.63 -0.43 -4.35
CA SER A 342 -19.40 -1.11 -4.77
C SER A 342 -18.19 -0.16 -4.91
N TRP A 343 -18.43 1.15 -4.89
CA TRP A 343 -17.40 2.19 -4.97
C TRP A 343 -16.91 2.68 -3.62
N CYS A 344 -17.57 2.25 -2.56
CA CYS A 344 -17.08 2.30 -1.20
C CYS A 344 -16.04 1.14 -1.02
#